data_AF-A0A2E8BC06-F1
#
_entry.id   AF-A0A2E8BC06-F1
#
_cell.length_a   1.000
_cell.length_b   1.000
_cell.length_c   1.000
_cell.angle_alpha   90.00
_cell.angle_beta   90.00
_cell.angle_gamma   90.00
#
_symmetry.space_group_name_H-M   'P 1'
#
loop_
_entity.id
_entity.type
_entity.pdbx_description
1 polymer ?
#
loop_
_entity_poly.entity_id
_entity_poly.type
_entity_poly.pdbx_seq_one_letter_code
_entity_poly.pdbx_strand_id
1 'polypeptide(L)' 'EMMSPQKDKFPKFWRSVEVNYGRSITWFEWLVNDNGGAMTANKITQISKLEEHEIKTEIAKLYRKFTDQLMQSMTSLGAP' A
#
# COMPACT_ATOMS: atom_id res chain seq x y z
N GLU A 1 15.83 8.93 -20.88
CA GLU A 1 14.64 9.49 -21.57
C GLU A 1 13.56 8.40 -21.62
N MET A 2 12.44 8.62 -20.95
CA MET A 2 11.29 7.71 -20.85
C MET A 2 10.47 7.74 -22.15
N MET A 3 9.83 6.63 -22.55
CA MET A 3 8.95 6.64 -23.73
C MET A 3 7.81 7.63 -23.53
N SER A 4 7.55 8.47 -24.53
CA SER A 4 6.51 9.51 -24.46
C SER A 4 5.34 9.16 -25.39
N PRO A 5 4.09 9.27 -24.92
CA PRO A 5 2.92 9.11 -25.78
C PRO A 5 2.98 10.02 -27.00
N GLN A 6 2.48 9.56 -28.14
CA GLN A 6 2.49 10.25 -29.45
C GLN A 6 3.85 10.45 -30.13
N LYS A 7 4.96 10.53 -29.37
CA LYS A 7 6.33 10.67 -29.91
C LYS A 7 6.93 9.33 -30.32
N ASP A 8 6.81 8.32 -29.46
CA ASP A 8 7.36 6.98 -29.71
C ASP A 8 6.22 6.02 -30.13
N LYS A 9 6.07 5.76 -31.44
CA LYS A 9 5.01 4.89 -31.99
C LYS A 9 5.28 3.39 -31.82
N PHE A 10 6.54 2.98 -31.72
CA PHE A 10 6.93 1.58 -31.58
C PHE A 10 7.86 1.41 -30.37
N PRO A 11 7.77 0.26 -29.65
CA PRO A 11 8.71 -0.05 -28.59
C PRO A 11 10.14 -0.04 -29.11
N LYS A 12 11.07 0.56 -28.36
CA LYS A 12 12.50 0.55 -28.67
C LYS A 12 13.07 -0.82 -28.28
N PHE A 13 12.92 -1.82 -29.16
CA PHE A 13 13.36 -3.21 -28.91
C PHE A 13 14.85 -3.35 -28.58
N TRP A 14 15.68 -2.37 -28.96
CA TRP A 14 17.11 -2.31 -28.64
C TRP A 14 17.42 -1.63 -27.29
N ARG A 15 16.40 -1.21 -26.53
CA ARG A 15 16.57 -0.63 -25.20
C ARG A 15 16.04 -1.59 -24.15
N SER A 16 16.83 -1.81 -23.11
CA SER A 16 16.42 -2.59 -21.95
C SER A 16 15.26 -1.90 -21.23
N VAL A 17 14.23 -2.68 -20.91
CA VAL A 17 13.14 -2.27 -20.03
C VAL A 17 13.50 -2.67 -18.61
N GLU A 18 13.49 -1.73 -17.68
CA GLU A 18 13.66 -1.99 -16.27
C GLU A 18 12.28 -2.10 -15.62
N VAL A 19 11.97 -3.25 -15.02
CA VAL A 19 10.69 -3.52 -14.35
C VAL A 19 10.96 -3.68 -12.87
N ASN A 20 10.50 -2.72 -12.08
CA ASN A 20 10.50 -2.82 -10.62
C ASN A 20 9.20 -3.49 -10.17
N TYR A 21 9.30 -4.62 -9.46
CA TYR A 21 8.17 -5.28 -8.83
C TYR A 21 8.37 -5.34 -7.31
N GLY A 22 7.36 -4.93 -6.56
CA GLY A 22 7.35 -5.04 -5.10
C GLY A 22 6.81 -6.39 -4.63
N ARG A 23 7.11 -6.76 -3.39
CA ARG A 23 6.41 -7.86 -2.71
C ARG A 23 5.01 -7.39 -2.31
N SER A 24 3.97 -8.13 -2.72
CA SER A 24 2.61 -7.88 -2.26
C SER A 24 2.50 -8.17 -0.75
N ILE A 25 1.90 -7.25 0.00
CA ILE A 25 1.60 -7.42 1.43
C ILE A 25 0.08 -7.47 1.59
N THR A 26 -0.43 -8.49 2.26
CA THR A 26 -1.86 -8.59 2.58
C THR A 26 -2.23 -7.69 3.75
N TRP A 27 -3.53 -7.36 3.86
CA TRP A 27 -4.05 -6.58 5.00
C TRP A 27 -3.68 -7.19 6.35
N PHE A 28 -3.83 -8.51 6.52
CA PHE A 28 -3.55 -9.17 7.79
C PHE A 28 -2.05 -9.16 8.14
N GLU A 29 -1.18 -9.44 7.16
CA GLU A 29 0.27 -9.35 7.36
C GLU A 29 0.68 -7.93 7.76
N TRP A 30 0.11 -6.92 7.10
CA TRP A 30 0.35 -5.53 7.43
C TRP A 30 -0.16 -5.16 8.83
N LEU A 31 -1.37 -5.61 9.18
CA LEU A 31 -2.05 -5.26 10.42
C LEU A 31 -1.24 -5.68 11.66
N VAL A 32 -0.64 -6.88 11.61
CA VAL A 32 0.16 -7.43 12.73
C VAL A 32 1.63 -7.01 12.69
N ASN A 33 2.10 -6.42 11.59
CA ASN A 33 3.50 -6.01 11.45
C ASN A 33 3.79 -4.76 12.26
N ASP A 34 4.91 -4.75 13.00
CA ASP A 34 5.34 -3.60 13.81
C ASP A 34 5.58 -2.32 12.97
N ASN A 35 6.03 -2.46 11.72
CA ASN A 35 6.22 -1.35 10.79
C ASN A 35 4.96 -0.99 9.99
N GLY A 36 3.88 -1.76 10.17
CA GLY A 36 2.58 -1.56 9.53
C GLY A 36 1.53 -1.07 10.52
N GLY A 37 0.50 -1.91 10.75
CA GLY A 37 -0.60 -1.63 11.67
C GLY A 37 -0.21 -1.71 13.15
N ALA A 38 0.85 -2.45 13.50
CA ALA A 38 1.32 -2.68 14.88
C ALA A 38 0.18 -3.08 15.85
N MET A 39 -0.79 -3.84 15.34
CA MET A 39 -1.93 -4.32 16.11
C MET A 39 -1.60 -5.65 16.76
N THR A 40 -1.99 -5.76 18.03
CA THR A 40 -1.94 -7.01 18.79
C THR A 40 -3.36 -7.49 19.04
N ALA A 41 -3.53 -8.78 19.36
CA ALA A 41 -4.84 -9.35 19.70
C ALA A 41 -5.55 -8.52 20.78
N ASN A 42 -4.82 -8.10 21.82
CA ASN A 42 -5.37 -7.27 22.89
C ASN A 42 -5.92 -5.92 22.38
N LYS A 43 -5.19 -5.22 21.51
CA LYS A 43 -5.66 -3.94 20.92
C LYS A 43 -6.92 -4.15 20.10
N ILE A 44 -6.97 -5.22 19.30
CA ILE A 44 -8.14 -5.55 18.47
C ILE A 44 -9.34 -5.89 19.36
N THR A 45 -9.15 -6.65 20.43
CA THR A 45 -10.20 -6.95 21.42
C THR A 45 -10.67 -5.71 22.18
N GLN A 46 -9.80 -4.72 22.39
CA GLN A 46 -10.20 -3.43 22.96
C GLN A 46 -11.06 -2.64 21.98
N ILE A 47 -10.65 -2.57 20.71
CA ILE A 47 -11.44 -1.91 19.65
C ILE A 47 -12.82 -2.57 19.55
N SER A 48 -12.91 -3.90 19.56
CA SER A 48 -14.20 -4.60 19.44
C SER A 48 -15.18 -4.37 20.60
N LYS A 49 -14.73 -3.74 21.70
CA LYS A 49 -15.56 -3.40 22.86
C LYS A 49 -16.07 -1.95 22.82
N LEU A 50 -15.65 -1.16 21.84
CA LEU A 50 -16.12 0.22 21.67
C LEU A 50 -17.54 0.26 21.09
N GLU A 51 -18.14 1.45 21.10
CA GLU A 51 -19.42 1.66 20.42
C GLU A 51 -19.27 1.50 18.90
N GLU A 52 -20.35 1.15 18.20
CA GLU A 52 -20.30 0.82 16.77
C GLU A 52 -19.65 1.93 15.92
N HIS A 53 -19.96 3.19 16.23
CA HIS A 53 -19.42 4.34 15.52
C HIS A 53 -17.92 4.54 15.80
N GLU A 54 -17.45 4.21 16.99
CA GLU A 54 -16.04 4.26 17.37
C GLU A 54 -15.26 3.12 16.69
N ILE A 55 -15.81 1.91 16.66
CA ILE A 55 -15.25 0.77 15.90
C ILE A 55 -15.02 1.16 14.44
N LYS A 56 -16.04 1.71 13.78
CA LYS A 56 -15.95 2.16 12.38
C LYS A 56 -14.88 3.22 12.20
N THR A 57 -14.79 4.16 13.14
CA THR A 57 -13.79 5.24 13.10
C THR A 57 -12.38 4.69 13.22
N GLU A 58 -12.12 3.77 14.14
CA GLU A 58 -10.79 3.16 14.33
C GLU A 58 -10.38 2.30 13.14
N ILE A 59 -11.30 1.49 12.60
CA ILE A 59 -11.04 0.68 11.40
C ILE A 59 -10.76 1.58 10.18
N ALA A 60 -11.50 2.69 10.01
CA ALA A 60 -11.28 3.63 8.91
C ALA A 60 -9.87 4.26 8.96
N LYS A 61 -9.38 4.61 10.16
CA LYS A 61 -8.00 5.11 10.35
C LYS A 61 -6.97 4.07 9.93
N LEU A 62 -7.16 2.80 10.29
CA LEU A 62 -6.26 1.71 9.90
C LEU A 62 -6.24 1.52 8.37
N TYR A 63 -7.40 1.51 7.72
CA TYR A 63 -7.48 1.41 6.26
C TYR A 63 -6.78 2.58 5.56
N ARG A 64 -6.95 3.79 6.09
CA ARG A 64 -6.26 4.97 5.55
C ARG A 64 -4.74 4.82 5.64
N LYS A 65 -4.23 4.44 6.81
CA LYS A 65 -2.79 4.22 7.02
C LYS A 65 -2.22 3.15 6.08
N PHE A 66 -2.94 2.04 5.88
CA PHE A 66 -2.53 1.00 4.94
C PHE A 66 -2.46 1.50 3.51
N THR A 67 -3.49 2.24 3.07
CA THR A 67 -3.54 2.79 1.72
C THR A 67 -2.43 3.81 1.51
N ASP A 68 -2.18 4.68 2.49
CA ASP A 68 -1.11 5.68 2.42
C ASP A 68 0.28 5.01 2.31
N GLN A 69 0.53 3.93 3.07
CA GLN A 69 1.78 3.18 2.98
C GLN A 69 1.91 2.38 1.67
N LEU A 70 0.81 1.84 1.15
CA LEU A 70 0.79 1.20 -0.17
C LEU A 70 1.12 2.20 -1.26
N MET A 71 0.52 3.39 -1.24
CA MET A 71 0.80 4.44 -2.21
C MET A 71 2.26 4.89 -2.16
N GLN A 72 2.82 5.09 -0.96
CA GLN A 72 4.24 5.40 -0.80
C GLN A 72 5.14 4.29 -1.35
N SER A 73 4.78 3.02 -1.12
CA SER A 73 5.52 1.88 -1.67
C SER A 73 5.47 1.89 -3.21
N MET A 74 4.30 2.17 -3.80
CA MET A 74 4.15 2.30 -5.25
C MET A 74 4.98 3.45 -5.82
N THR A 75 4.94 4.64 -5.18
CA THR A 75 5.77 5.79 -5.58
C THR A 75 7.25 5.44 -5.52
N SER A 76 7.71 4.74 -4.48
CA SER A 76 9.11 4.31 -4.36
C SER A 76 9.55 3.34 -5.47
N LEU A 77 8.60 2.58 -6.04
CA LEU A 77 8.83 1.66 -7.16
C LEU A 77 8.75 2.36 -8.54
N GLY A 78 8.52 3.67 -8.56
CA GLY A 78 8.46 4.48 -9.78
C GLY A 78 7.05 4.69 -10.33
N ALA A 79 6.01 4.47 -9.54
CA ALA A 79 4.66 4.93 -9.89
C ALA A 79 4.63 6.49 -9.87
N PRO A 80 3.97 7.13 -10.86
CA PRO A 80 3.89 8.58 -10.97
C PRO A 80 3.09 9.24 -9.83
#